data_AF-A0A7X7YQA9-F1
#
_entry.id   AF-A0A7X7YQA9-F1
#
_cell.length_a   1.000
_cell.length_b   1.000
_cell.length_c   1.000
_cell.angle_alpha   90.00
_cell.angle_beta   90.00
_cell.angle_gamma   90.00
#
_symmetry.space_group_name_H-M   'P 1'
#
loop_
_entity.id
_entity.type
_entity.pdbx_description
1 polymer ?
#
loop_
_entity_poly.entity_id
_entity_poly.type
_entity_poly.pdbx_seq_one_letter_code
_entity_poly.pdbx_strand_id
1 'polypeptide(L)'
;MKKEEKIRNVKQIEYLFSHGQSFVSYPLRVVFVEQEGVTSSQVSIFVSVPKKKLKSAVDRNRIKRLIREAYRLNKYTLDRSFLKENQTLAIAFVYLKNEMSDYETIEKSVRKALKEIERQLKEREKC
;
A
#
# COMPACT_ATOMS: atom_id res chain seq x y z
N MET A 1 0.86 9.64 -9.77
CA MET A 1 0.31 9.50 -8.41
C MET A 1 0.25 10.89 -7.78
N LYS A 2 -0.92 11.31 -7.26
CA LYS A 2 -1.11 12.69 -6.78
C LYS A 2 -0.40 12.92 -5.43
N LYS A 3 -0.22 14.18 -5.02
CA LYS A 3 0.55 14.53 -3.80
C LYS A 3 -0.19 14.10 -2.54
N GLU A 4 -1.51 14.14 -2.61
CA GLU A 4 -2.51 13.86 -1.59
C GLU A 4 -2.63 12.36 -1.28
N GLU A 5 -2.31 11.50 -2.27
CA GLU A 5 -2.35 10.03 -2.12
C GLU A 5 -1.09 9.48 -1.41
N LYS A 6 -0.13 10.32 -0.98
CA LYS A 6 1.14 9.89 -0.37
C LYS A 6 1.17 10.18 1.12
N ILE A 7 1.39 9.15 1.93
CA ILE A 7 1.66 9.32 3.37
C ILE A 7 3.05 9.91 3.54
N ARG A 8 3.14 11.05 4.22
CA ARG A 8 4.39 11.77 4.52
C ARG A 8 4.65 11.94 6.01
N ASN A 9 3.60 11.85 6.83
CA ASN A 9 3.67 12.10 8.26
C ASN A 9 4.21 10.86 8.98
N VAL A 10 5.27 11.04 9.77
CA VAL A 10 5.88 9.96 10.57
C VAL A 10 4.86 9.35 11.53
N LYS A 11 4.01 10.17 12.18
CA LYS A 11 2.96 9.68 13.09
C LYS A 11 1.95 8.77 12.40
N GLN A 12 1.57 9.08 11.15
CA GLN A 12 0.67 8.23 10.36
C GLN A 12 1.33 6.91 9.96
N ILE A 13 2.64 6.92 9.69
CA ILE A 13 3.41 5.72 9.38
C ILE A 13 3.50 4.83 10.62
N GLU A 14 3.83 5.39 11.78
CA GLU A 14 3.88 4.68 13.07
C GLU A 14 2.53 4.08 13.44
N TYR A 15 1.44 4.85 13.28
CA TYR A 15 0.08 4.36 13.50
C TYR A 15 -0.25 3.18 12.57
N LEU A 16 0.07 3.31 11.27
CA LEU A 16 -0.14 2.25 10.29
C LEU A 16 0.59 0.95 10.64
N PHE A 17 1.83 1.02 11.15
CA PHE A 17 2.58 -0.19 11.53
C PHE A 17 2.21 -0.77 12.91
N SER A 18 1.61 0.02 13.79
CA SER A 18 1.20 -0.41 15.14
C SER A 18 -0.24 -0.94 15.19
N HIS A 19 -1.17 -0.32 14.47
CA HIS A 19 -2.60 -0.63 14.50
C HIS A 19 -3.09 -1.30 13.20
N GLY A 20 -2.28 -1.27 12.15
CA GLY A 20 -2.64 -1.86 10.86
C GLY A 20 -2.53 -3.38 10.83
N GLN A 21 -3.44 -4.00 10.08
CA GLN A 21 -3.35 -5.41 9.73
C GLN A 21 -2.29 -5.60 8.65
N SER A 22 -1.58 -6.73 8.71
CA SER A 22 -0.57 -7.03 7.70
C SER A 22 -0.73 -8.42 7.11
N PHE A 23 -0.49 -8.51 5.81
CA PHE A 23 -0.44 -9.78 5.09
C PHE A 23 0.69 -9.75 4.06
N VAL A 24 1.01 -10.91 3.49
CA VAL A 24 2.09 -11.04 2.51
C VAL A 24 1.50 -11.36 1.14
N SER A 25 1.75 -10.46 0.19
CA SER A 25 1.54 -10.68 -1.25
C SER A 25 2.92 -10.68 -1.90
N TYR A 26 3.64 -11.80 -1.79
CA TYR A 26 5.05 -11.89 -2.18
C TYR A 26 5.29 -11.31 -3.59
N PRO A 27 6.30 -10.43 -3.79
CA PRO A 27 7.39 -10.07 -2.88
C PRO A 27 7.11 -8.87 -1.96
N LEU A 28 5.85 -8.47 -1.81
CA LEU A 28 5.42 -7.33 -1.00
C LEU A 28 4.77 -7.82 0.30
N ARG A 29 5.18 -7.26 1.43
CA ARG A 29 4.36 -7.22 2.63
C ARG A 29 3.47 -5.99 2.55
N VAL A 30 2.20 -6.17 2.84
CA VAL A 30 1.22 -5.10 2.81
C VAL A 30 0.68 -4.91 4.21
N VAL A 31 0.62 -3.66 4.64
CA VAL A 31 0.02 -3.26 5.91
C VAL A 31 -1.06 -2.25 5.59
N PHE A 32 -2.24 -2.38 6.18
CA PHE A 32 -3.31 -1.43 5.96
C PHE A 32 -4.10 -1.16 7.23
N VAL A 33 -4.64 0.05 7.34
CA VAL A 33 -5.50 0.47 8.44
C VAL A 33 -6.58 1.41 7.93
N GLU A 34 -7.79 1.22 8.43
CA GLU A 34 -8.88 2.17 8.29
C GLU A 34 -8.82 3.16 9.45
N GLN A 35 -8.96 4.44 9.15
CA GLN A 35 -8.96 5.48 10.16
C GLN A 35 -10.06 6.49 9.84
N GLU A 36 -10.69 6.99 10.89
CA GLU A 36 -11.60 8.12 10.79
C GLU A 36 -10.78 9.40 10.59
N GLY A 37 -11.10 10.16 9.55
CA GLY A 37 -10.44 11.43 9.29
C GLY A 37 -10.65 11.94 7.88
N VAL A 38 -10.75 13.27 7.76
CA VAL A 38 -10.85 13.97 6.48
C VAL A 38 -9.45 14.20 5.94
N THR A 39 -8.90 13.23 5.20
CA THR A 39 -7.73 13.49 4.35
C THR A 39 -8.22 13.88 2.96
N SER A 40 -7.47 14.73 2.25
CA SER A 40 -7.77 15.13 0.87
C SER A 40 -7.84 13.96 -0.14
N SER A 41 -7.41 12.76 0.28
CA SER A 41 -7.65 11.51 -0.44
C SER A 41 -8.18 10.45 0.52
N GLN A 42 -9.24 9.75 0.11
CA GLN A 42 -9.79 8.58 0.80
C GLN A 42 -8.77 7.43 0.92
N VAL A 43 -7.77 7.36 0.03
CA VAL A 43 -6.74 6.32 0.06
C VAL A 43 -5.37 6.94 0.00
N SER A 44 -4.55 6.63 1.00
CA SER A 44 -3.17 7.10 1.11
C SER A 44 -2.22 5.91 1.10
N ILE A 45 -1.13 6.00 0.34
CA ILE A 45 -0.13 4.93 0.29
C ILE A 45 1.24 5.36 0.79
N PHE A 46 1.96 4.39 1.34
CA PHE A 46 3.35 4.45 1.72
C PHE A 46 4.11 3.31 1.04
N VAL A 47 5.35 3.57 0.60
CA VAL A 47 6.20 2.53 -0.03
C VAL A 47 7.56 2.53 0.64
N SER A 48 7.89 1.41 1.29
CA SER A 48 9.16 1.17 1.96
C SER A 48 9.95 0.06 1.28
N VAL A 49 11.25 0.31 1.09
CA VAL A 49 12.19 -0.69 0.59
C VAL A 49 13.39 -0.68 1.54
N PRO A 50 13.54 -1.72 2.39
CA PRO A 50 14.59 -1.76 3.39
C PRO A 50 15.99 -1.76 2.78
N LYS A 51 16.93 -1.00 3.35
CA LYS A 51 18.36 -0.98 2.93
C LYS A 51 19.03 -2.36 3.04
N LYS A 52 18.57 -3.19 3.99
CA LYS A 52 19.06 -4.56 4.18
C LYS A 52 18.72 -5.48 3.00
N LYS A 53 17.67 -5.16 2.25
CA LYS A 53 17.17 -5.95 1.12
C LYS A 53 17.84 -5.56 -0.19
N LEU A 54 17.83 -4.26 -0.50
CA LEU A 54 18.52 -3.71 -1.67
C LEU A 54 19.53 -2.68 -1.20
N LYS A 55 20.82 -2.99 -1.36
CA LYS A 55 21.92 -2.12 -0.90
C LYS A 55 22.03 -0.87 -1.78
N SER A 56 21.86 -1.02 -3.09
CA SER A 56 21.92 0.07 -4.06
C SER A 56 20.74 1.03 -3.89
N ALA A 57 21.04 2.33 -3.80
CA ALA A 57 20.01 3.37 -3.77
C ALA A 57 19.22 3.44 -5.08
N VAL A 58 19.89 3.18 -6.21
CA VAL A 58 19.28 3.19 -7.55
C VAL A 58 18.22 2.09 -7.64
N ASP A 59 18.56 0.88 -7.18
CA ASP A 59 17.67 -0.28 -7.20
C ASP A 59 16.46 -0.08 -6.29
N ARG A 60 16.69 0.42 -5.06
CA ARG A 60 15.60 0.79 -4.15
C ARG A 60 14.65 1.81 -4.77
N ASN A 61 15.20 2.85 -5.42
CA ASN A 61 14.40 3.88 -6.06
C ASN A 61 13.63 3.32 -7.26
N ARG A 62 14.23 2.42 -8.03
CA ARG A 62 13.56 1.73 -9.14
C ARG A 62 12.39 0.89 -8.65
N ILE A 63 12.57 0.06 -7.61
CA ILE A 63 11.47 -0.72 -7.01
C ILE A 63 10.37 0.20 -6.46
N LYS A 64 10.74 1.26 -5.72
CA LYS A 64 9.74 2.25 -5.25
C LYS A 64 8.96 2.88 -6.41
N ARG A 65 9.60 3.14 -7.55
CA ARG A 65 8.92 3.64 -8.75
C ARG A 65 7.97 2.60 -9.34
N LEU A 66 8.42 1.35 -9.49
CA LEU A 66 7.58 0.25 -10.02
C LEU A 66 6.34 0.01 -9.16
N ILE A 67 6.48 -0.04 -7.83
CA ILE A 67 5.33 -0.24 -6.93
C ILE A 67 4.33 0.91 -7.05
N ARG A 68 4.81 2.16 -7.12
CA ARG A 68 3.91 3.33 -7.26
C ARG A 68 3.20 3.36 -8.60
N GLU A 69 3.88 2.98 -9.68
CA GLU A 69 3.25 2.91 -11.01
C GLU A 69 2.24 1.77 -11.09
N ALA A 70 2.58 0.58 -10.59
CA ALA A 70 1.64 -0.54 -10.49
C ALA A 70 0.39 -0.16 -9.69
N TYR A 71 0.55 0.53 -8.56
CA TYR A 71 -0.59 1.06 -7.81
C TYR A 71 -1.36 2.11 -8.61
N ARG A 72 -0.69 3.09 -9.23
CA ARG A 72 -1.34 4.16 -10.00
C ARG A 72 -2.25 3.61 -11.10
N LEU A 73 -1.81 2.56 -11.79
CA LEU A 73 -2.54 1.90 -12.87
C LEU A 73 -3.70 1.03 -12.34
N ASN A 74 -3.53 0.40 -11.18
CA ASN A 74 -4.51 -0.53 -10.61
C ASN A 74 -5.36 0.07 -9.47
N LYS A 75 -5.26 1.38 -9.19
CA LYS A 75 -5.97 2.01 -8.06
C LYS A 75 -7.49 1.94 -8.15
N TYR A 76 -8.03 1.74 -9.35
CA TYR A 76 -9.45 1.58 -9.63
C TYR A 76 -9.94 0.15 -9.40
N THR A 77 -9.02 -0.81 -9.18
CA THR A 77 -9.37 -2.18 -8.79
C THR A 77 -9.95 -2.23 -7.38
N LEU A 78 -9.56 -1.30 -6.51
CA LEU A 78 -10.16 -1.14 -5.20
C LEU A 78 -11.47 -0.36 -5.37
N ASP A 79 -12.60 -1.04 -5.21
CA ASP A 79 -13.88 -0.35 -5.03
C ASP A 79 -13.76 0.58 -3.82
N ARG A 80 -14.30 1.79 -3.88
CA ARG A 80 -14.26 2.75 -2.77
C ARG A 80 -15.64 3.00 -2.19
N SER A 81 -16.66 2.34 -2.72
CA SER A 81 -18.06 2.47 -2.30
C SER A 81 -18.26 2.11 -0.81
N PHE A 82 -17.42 1.24 -0.25
CA PHE A 82 -17.44 0.87 1.17
C PHE A 82 -16.77 1.90 2.10
N LEU A 83 -15.95 2.82 1.56
CA LEU A 83 -15.36 3.87 2.39
C LEU A 83 -16.39 4.98 2.59
N LYS A 84 -16.89 5.13 3.82
CA LYS A 84 -17.77 6.25 4.21
C LYS A 84 -17.05 7.59 3.97
N GLU A 85 -17.80 8.68 3.83
CA GLU A 85 -17.25 10.02 3.53
C GLU A 85 -16.14 10.47 4.51
N ASN A 86 -16.19 10.01 5.76
CA ASN A 86 -15.21 10.33 6.81
C ASN A 86 -14.16 9.24 7.06
N GLN A 87 -14.11 8.20 6.24
CA GLN A 87 -13.14 7.11 6.38
C GLN A 87 -12.00 7.25 5.37
N THR A 88 -10.79 7.04 5.86
CA THR A 88 -9.60 6.97 5.03
C THR A 88 -8.89 5.64 5.22
N LEU A 89 -8.36 5.11 4.13
CA LEU A 89 -7.58 3.88 4.10
C LEU A 89 -6.11 4.21 3.88
N ALA A 90 -5.27 3.86 4.85
CA ALA A 90 -3.82 3.98 4.73
C ALA A 90 -3.23 2.59 4.39
N ILE A 91 -2.38 2.53 3.35
CA ILE A 91 -1.76 1.28 2.88
C ILE A 91 -0.24 1.46 2.80
N ALA A 92 0.53 0.58 3.42
CA ALA A 92 1.98 0.49 3.26
C ALA A 92 2.37 -0.77 2.46
N PHE A 93 3.19 -0.57 1.42
CA PHE A 93 3.87 -1.63 0.71
C PHE A 93 5.33 -1.70 1.19
N VAL A 94 5.75 -2.86 1.67
CA VAL A 94 7.11 -3.13 2.12
C VAL A 94 7.72 -4.24 1.28
N TYR A 95 8.83 -3.95 0.59
CA TYR A 95 9.50 -4.94 -0.26
C TYR A 95 10.31 -5.95 0.56
N LEU A 96 10.11 -7.24 0.30
CA LEU A 96 10.72 -8.34 1.07
C LEU A 96 11.85 -9.07 0.35
N LYS A 97 11.90 -9.04 -0.98
CA LYS A 97 12.91 -9.77 -1.77
C LYS A 97 14.26 -9.05 -1.71
N ASN A 98 15.36 -9.82 -1.78
CA ASN A 98 16.73 -9.29 -1.73
C ASN A 98 17.28 -8.88 -3.12
N GLU A 99 16.49 -9.08 -4.17
CA GLU A 99 16.88 -8.87 -5.57
C GLU A 99 15.88 -7.95 -6.25
N MET A 100 16.20 -7.50 -7.46
CA MET A 100 15.25 -6.80 -8.30
C MET A 100 14.12 -7.73 -8.75
N SER A 101 12.90 -7.20 -8.75
CA SER A 101 11.75 -7.79 -9.42
C SER A 101 11.43 -6.98 -10.67
N ASP A 102 10.97 -7.66 -11.70
CA ASP A 102 10.41 -7.03 -12.89
C ASP A 102 9.07 -6.35 -12.57
N TYR A 103 8.61 -5.54 -13.52
CA TYR A 103 7.35 -4.82 -13.38
C TYR A 103 6.17 -5.78 -13.25
N GLU A 104 6.14 -6.86 -14.05
CA GLU A 104 5.04 -7.82 -14.09
C GLU A 104 4.83 -8.51 -12.73
N THR A 105 5.91 -8.93 -12.07
CA THR A 105 5.84 -9.51 -10.73
C THR A 105 5.28 -8.50 -9.72
N ILE A 106 5.80 -7.26 -9.74
CA ILE A 106 5.32 -6.20 -8.83
C ILE A 106 3.85 -5.89 -9.06
N GLU A 107 3.43 -5.76 -10.32
CA GLU A 107 2.04 -5.49 -10.69
C GLU A 107 1.10 -6.61 -10.22
N LYS A 108 1.45 -7.88 -10.47
CA LYS A 108 0.66 -9.02 -10.01
C LYS A 108 0.50 -8.99 -8.49
N SER A 109 1.57 -8.72 -7.75
CA SER A 109 1.53 -8.66 -6.28
C SER A 109 0.73 -7.47 -5.76
N VAL A 110 0.81 -6.30 -6.40
CA VAL A 110 -0.01 -5.12 -6.06
C VAL A 110 -1.49 -5.40 -6.32
N ARG A 111 -1.85 -5.96 -7.48
CA ARG A 111 -3.24 -6.31 -7.81
C ARG A 111 -3.81 -7.32 -6.82
N LYS A 112 -3.04 -8.37 -6.49
CA LYS A 112 -3.42 -9.35 -5.48
C LYS A 112 -3.63 -8.70 -4.11
N ALA A 113 -2.75 -7.76 -3.73
CA ALA A 113 -2.88 -7.05 -2.47
C ALA A 113 -4.13 -6.16 -2.41
N LEU A 114 -4.44 -5.42 -3.47
CA LEU A 114 -5.63 -4.56 -3.49
C LEU A 114 -6.92 -5.38 -3.37
N LYS A 115 -7.01 -6.52 -4.07
CA LYS A 115 -8.15 -7.45 -3.96
C LYS A 115 -8.27 -8.05 -2.56
N GLU A 116 -7.14 -8.41 -1.96
CA GLU A 116 -7.13 -8.99 -0.62
C GLU A 116 -7.55 -7.97 0.45
N ILE A 117 -7.12 -6.71 0.31
CA ILE A 117 -7.61 -5.61 1.16
C ILE A 117 -9.13 -5.47 0.98
N GLU A 118 -9.61 -5.36 -0.25
CA GLU A 118 -11.04 -5.24 -0.55
C GLU A 118 -11.86 -6.37 0.10
N ARG A 119 -11.37 -7.61 0.01
CA ARG A 119 -12.00 -8.79 0.65
C ARG A 119 -12.08 -8.62 2.17
N GLN A 120 -10.98 -8.24 2.82
CA GLN A 120 -10.93 -8.09 4.28
C GLN A 120 -11.79 -6.92 4.77
N LEU A 121 -11.93 -5.85 3.98
CA LEU A 121 -12.79 -4.72 4.32
C LEU A 121 -14.28 -5.09 4.20
N LYS A 122 -14.67 -5.80 3.13
CA LYS A 122 -16.03 -6.31 2.95
C LYS A 122 -16.45 -7.31 4.02
N GLU A 123 -15.52 -8.12 4.52
CA GLU A 123 -15.78 -9.06 5.62
C GLU A 123 -16.05 -8.33 6.95
N ARG A 124 -15.40 -7.18 7.18
CA ARG A 124 -15.57 -6.38 8.39
C ARG A 124 -16.89 -5.61 8.42
N GLU A 125 -17.43 -5.19 7.28
CA GLU A 125 -18.76 -4.53 7.22
C GLU A 125 -19.94 -5.48 7.48
N LYS A 126 -19.72 -6.80 7.37
CA LYS A 126 -20.78 -7.81 7.56
C LYS A 126 -20.94 -8.29 9.01
N CYS A 127 -20.07 -7.88 9.93
CA CYS A 127 -20.16 -8.20 11.36
C CYS A 127 -20.68 -6.99 12.15
#